data_AF-A0A2P0B2I5-F1
#
_entry.id   AF-A0A2P0B2I5-F1
#
_cell.length_a   1.000
_cell.length_b   1.000
_cell.length_c   1.000
_cell.angle_alpha   90.00
_cell.angle_beta   90.00
_cell.angle_gamma   90.00
#
_symmetry.space_group_name_H-M   'P 1'
#
loop_
_entity.id
_entity.type
_entity.pdbx_description
1 polymer ?
#
loop_
_entity_poly.entity_id
_entity_poly.type
_entity_poly.pdbx_seq_one_letter_code
_entity_poly.pdbx_strand_id
1 'polypeptide(L)'
;MMTFKMKYALLALPLALAVSACESPAEKQEEEAQAETVAQPGFDGTAATPSEARDEAYSLAAKLSSGDLDPNEAVRVLEDLDNLVSENLTDFPEDMRPALTEDIESARDALEADDEAGMREAATQFQNKLSDAATGSEAQ
;
A
#
# COMPACT_ATOMS: atom_id res chain seq x y z
N MET A 1 -47.91 -5.41 -16.13
CA MET A 1 -48.22 -3.99 -16.48
C MET A 1 -48.29 -3.25 -15.14
N MET A 2 -47.53 -2.20 -14.84
CA MET A 2 -47.11 -1.05 -15.65
C MET A 2 -45.63 -0.72 -15.43
N THR A 3 -44.95 -0.47 -16.54
CA THR A 3 -43.73 0.34 -16.67
C THR A 3 -43.95 1.79 -16.26
N PHE A 4 -43.00 2.39 -15.54
CA PHE A 4 -42.85 3.85 -15.50
C PHE A 4 -41.45 4.25 -15.95
N LYS A 5 -41.41 4.75 -17.20
CA LYS A 5 -40.30 5.51 -17.80
C LYS A 5 -40.51 6.96 -17.39
N MET A 6 -39.50 7.62 -16.82
CA MET A 6 -39.43 9.08 -16.81
C MET A 6 -38.05 9.53 -17.29
N LYS A 7 -38.07 10.18 -18.45
CA LYS A 7 -36.95 10.86 -19.10
C LYS A 7 -37.02 12.34 -18.70
N TYR A 8 -35.95 12.89 -18.16
CA TYR A 8 -35.66 14.34 -18.17
C TYR A 8 -34.14 14.45 -18.34
N ALA A 9 -33.66 14.80 -19.54
CA ALA A 9 -33.52 16.15 -20.06
C ALA A 9 -32.27 16.85 -19.47
N LEU A 10 -31.23 16.82 -20.32
CA LEU A 10 -30.02 17.63 -20.35
C LEU A 10 -30.11 19.00 -19.66
N LEU A 11 -29.16 19.30 -18.78
CA LEU A 11 -28.60 20.63 -18.61
C LEU A 11 -27.06 20.52 -18.58
N ALA A 12 -26.46 20.83 -19.73
CA ALA A 12 -25.03 21.08 -19.86
C ALA A 12 -24.71 22.47 -19.29
N LEU A 13 -23.67 22.55 -18.46
CA LEU A 13 -23.13 23.82 -17.96
C LEU A 13 -21.63 23.89 -18.32
N PRO A 14 -21.21 24.74 -19.27
CA PRO A 14 -19.80 24.94 -19.55
C PRO A 14 -19.24 26.06 -18.67
N LEU A 15 -18.27 25.75 -17.80
CA LEU A 15 -17.40 26.76 -17.19
C LEU A 15 -16.26 27.06 -18.15
N ALA A 16 -16.43 28.11 -18.95
CA ALA A 16 -15.32 28.79 -19.61
C ALA A 16 -14.83 29.91 -18.68
N LEU A 17 -13.63 29.78 -18.13
CA LEU A 17 -12.89 30.89 -17.53
C LEU A 17 -11.71 31.24 -18.43
N ALA A 18 -11.64 32.52 -18.73
CA ALA A 18 -10.90 33.13 -19.81
C ALA A 18 -9.39 33.19 -19.56
N VAL A 19 -8.63 32.92 -20.63
CA VAL A 19 -7.26 33.39 -20.82
C VAL A 19 -7.29 34.92 -20.96
N SER A 20 -6.61 35.61 -20.06
CA SER A 20 -6.11 36.97 -20.32
C SER A 20 -4.61 36.91 -20.53
N ALA A 21 -4.22 37.22 -21.75
CA ALA A 21 -2.85 37.49 -22.16
C ALA A 21 -2.30 38.76 -21.49
N CYS A 22 -1.03 38.73 -21.11
CA CYS A 22 -0.20 39.92 -20.94
C CYS A 22 1.14 39.65 -21.67
N GLU A 23 1.35 40.42 -22.72
CA GLU A 23 2.47 40.50 -23.68
C GLU A 23 3.88 40.58 -23.02
N SER A 24 4.86 39.73 -23.36
CA SER A 24 5.88 39.79 -24.46
C SER A 24 7.25 40.35 -23.98
N PRO A 25 8.39 40.23 -24.72
CA PRO A 25 9.06 39.08 -25.36
C PRO A 25 10.60 39.04 -25.08
N ALA A 26 11.29 37.88 -25.17
CA ALA A 26 12.69 37.72 -25.65
C ALA A 26 13.30 36.32 -25.37
N GLU A 27 13.66 35.65 -26.47
CA GLU A 27 14.84 34.82 -26.73
C GLU A 27 15.64 34.11 -25.61
N LYS A 28 15.91 32.82 -25.89
CA LYS A 28 17.12 32.03 -25.59
C LYS A 28 17.39 31.64 -24.13
N GLN A 29 17.20 30.34 -23.83
CA GLN A 29 18.28 29.39 -23.57
C GLN A 29 17.69 28.07 -23.05
N GLU A 30 17.77 27.04 -23.89
CA GLU A 30 18.08 25.70 -23.40
C GLU A 30 19.45 25.76 -22.72
N GLU A 31 19.62 24.87 -21.74
CA GLU A 31 20.85 24.46 -21.06
C GLU A 31 21.09 25.07 -19.67
N GLU A 32 21.31 24.15 -18.73
CA GLU A 32 21.85 24.31 -17.38
C GLU A 32 20.92 24.85 -16.27
N ALA A 33 20.15 23.92 -15.70
CA ALA A 33 20.13 23.78 -14.24
C ALA A 33 19.89 22.30 -13.89
N GLN A 34 20.98 21.51 -13.90
CA GLN A 34 21.07 20.33 -13.05
C GLN A 34 21.03 20.83 -11.60
N ALA A 35 19.82 21.12 -11.12
CA ALA A 35 19.57 21.34 -9.71
C ALA A 35 19.56 19.96 -9.06
N GLU A 36 20.75 19.55 -8.60
CA GLU A 36 21.00 18.74 -7.42
C GLU A 36 19.71 18.19 -6.76
N THR A 37 19.21 17.08 -7.29
CA THR A 37 18.18 16.29 -6.61
C THR A 37 18.88 15.59 -5.45
N VAL A 38 18.86 16.25 -4.30
CA VAL A 38 19.20 15.65 -3.01
C VAL A 38 18.39 14.35 -2.90
N ALA A 39 19.08 13.22 -2.89
CA ALA A 39 18.50 11.90 -2.73
C ALA A 39 17.78 11.81 -1.38
N GLN A 40 16.47 12.04 -1.38
CA GLN A 40 15.59 11.54 -0.34
C GLN A 40 15.09 10.16 -0.78
N PRO A 41 15.29 9.10 0.02
CA PRO A 41 14.70 7.82 -0.29
C PRO A 41 13.17 7.94 -0.14
N GLY A 42 12.44 7.53 -1.18
CA GLY A 42 11.00 7.26 -1.09
C GLY A 42 10.03 8.24 -1.73
N PHE A 43 10.45 9.16 -2.62
CA PHE A 43 9.46 9.99 -3.34
C PHE A 43 9.91 10.36 -4.77
N ASP A 44 10.07 9.34 -5.62
CA ASP A 44 9.95 9.48 -7.06
C ASP A 44 8.90 8.49 -7.51
N GLY A 45 7.88 8.94 -8.26
CA GLY A 45 6.72 8.18 -8.74
C GLY A 45 7.05 7.03 -9.70
N THR A 46 8.03 6.21 -9.33
CA THR A 46 8.28 4.87 -9.79
C THR A 46 7.26 4.00 -9.06
N ALA A 47 6.54 3.14 -9.79
CA ALA A 47 5.75 2.09 -9.14
C ALA A 47 6.65 1.40 -8.12
N ALA A 48 6.14 1.25 -6.89
CA ALA A 48 6.87 0.53 -5.86
C ALA A 48 7.37 -0.76 -6.50
N THR A 49 8.69 -1.00 -6.43
CA THR A 49 9.21 -2.24 -6.99
C THR A 49 8.60 -3.39 -6.19
N PRO A 50 8.30 -4.54 -6.81
CA PRO A 50 7.85 -5.77 -6.14
C PRO A 50 8.52 -6.14 -4.79
N SER A 51 9.74 -5.66 -4.53
CA SER A 51 10.43 -5.85 -3.25
C SER A 51 9.92 -4.96 -2.10
N GLU A 52 9.42 -3.75 -2.37
CA GLU A 52 9.09 -2.80 -1.30
C GLU A 52 7.90 -3.25 -0.46
N ALA A 53 6.88 -3.86 -1.09
CA ALA A 53 5.73 -4.38 -0.37
C ALA A 53 6.10 -5.56 0.55
N ARG A 54 7.02 -6.43 0.11
CA ARG A 54 7.51 -7.54 0.96
C ARG A 54 8.36 -7.04 2.12
N ASP A 55 9.25 -6.08 1.87
CA ASP A 55 10.11 -5.49 2.90
C ASP A 55 9.28 -4.72 3.95
N GLU A 56 8.24 -4.02 3.50
CA GLU A 56 7.29 -3.35 4.39
C GLU A 56 6.47 -4.36 5.20
N ALA A 57 5.95 -5.42 4.57
CA ALA A 57 5.24 -6.49 5.26
C ALA A 57 6.12 -7.16 6.32
N TYR A 58 7.38 -7.41 6.00
CA TYR A 58 8.36 -7.96 6.94
C TYR A 58 8.59 -7.02 8.12
N SER A 59 8.72 -5.71 7.86
CA SER A 59 8.94 -4.69 8.89
C SER A 59 7.74 -4.53 9.82
N LEU A 60 6.52 -4.52 9.27
CA LEU A 60 5.28 -4.44 10.04
C LEU A 60 5.08 -5.69 10.91
N ALA A 61 5.31 -6.87 10.36
CA ALA A 61 5.25 -8.11 11.13
C ALA A 61 6.34 -8.18 12.20
N ALA A 62 7.55 -7.67 11.93
CA ALA A 62 8.62 -7.58 12.92
C ALA A 62 8.20 -6.68 14.09
N LYS A 63 7.54 -5.56 13.81
CA LYS A 63 6.99 -4.65 14.81
C LYS A 63 5.95 -5.33 15.71
N LEU A 64 5.03 -6.12 15.13
CA LEU A 64 4.08 -6.92 15.92
C LEU A 64 4.78 -7.96 16.79
N SER A 65 5.80 -8.62 16.25
CA SER A 65 6.54 -9.67 16.97
C SER A 65 7.42 -9.14 18.11
N SER A 66 7.79 -7.85 18.12
CA SER A 66 8.62 -7.26 19.19
C SER A 66 7.85 -7.17 20.52
N GLY A 67 6.53 -6.99 20.45
CA GLY A 67 5.65 -6.88 21.62
C GLY A 67 5.69 -5.52 22.31
N ASP A 68 6.24 -4.48 21.67
CA ASP A 68 6.33 -3.13 22.24
C ASP A 68 5.20 -2.19 21.76
N LEU A 69 4.09 -2.76 21.28
CA LEU A 69 2.98 -2.00 20.70
C LEU A 69 1.80 -1.88 21.65
N ASP A 70 1.28 -0.66 21.79
CA ASP A 70 -0.03 -0.46 22.40
C ASP A 70 -1.13 -1.08 21.51
N PRO A 71 -2.27 -1.52 22.08
CA PRO A 71 -3.32 -2.23 21.32
C PRO A 71 -3.84 -1.47 20.09
N ASN A 72 -4.02 -0.14 20.20
CA ASN A 72 -4.47 0.69 19.08
C ASN A 72 -3.45 0.78 17.95
N GLU A 73 -2.15 0.69 18.28
CA GLU A 73 -1.09 0.66 17.28
C GLU A 73 -1.02 -0.72 16.62
N ALA A 74 -1.15 -1.79 17.40
CA ALA A 74 -1.22 -3.16 16.87
C ALA A 74 -2.39 -3.34 15.88
N VAL A 75 -3.58 -2.79 16.17
CA VAL A 75 -4.72 -2.80 15.22
C VAL A 75 -4.34 -2.15 13.89
N ARG A 76 -3.72 -0.96 13.92
CA ARG A 76 -3.33 -0.25 12.69
C ARG A 76 -2.29 -1.03 11.91
N VAL A 77 -1.29 -1.59 12.58
CA VAL A 77 -0.26 -2.41 11.93
C VAL A 77 -0.87 -3.66 11.27
N LEU A 78 -1.86 -4.28 11.91
CA LEU A 78 -2.60 -5.42 11.33
C LEU A 78 -3.48 -5.01 10.14
N GLU A 79 -4.09 -3.83 10.17
CA GLU A 79 -4.82 -3.26 9.03
C GLU A 79 -3.88 -2.93 7.86
N ASP A 80 -2.72 -2.32 8.14
CA ASP A 80 -1.72 -2.01 7.14
C ASP A 80 -1.19 -3.30 6.49
N LEU A 81 -0.92 -4.35 7.27
CA LEU A 81 -0.52 -5.67 6.75
C LEU A 81 -1.60 -6.29 5.84
N ASP A 82 -2.86 -6.26 6.25
CA ASP A 82 -3.96 -6.83 5.46
C ASP A 82 -4.14 -6.10 4.14
N ASN A 83 -4.10 -4.77 4.16
CA ASN A 83 -4.17 -3.94 2.96
C ASN A 83 -2.98 -4.23 2.04
N LEU A 84 -1.76 -4.29 2.59
CA LEU A 84 -0.54 -4.53 1.82
C LEU A 84 -0.58 -5.90 1.10
N VAL A 85 -1.01 -6.95 1.80
CA VAL A 85 -1.18 -8.30 1.23
C VAL A 85 -2.29 -8.34 0.16
N SER A 86 -3.36 -7.57 0.36
CA SER A 86 -4.52 -7.54 -0.53
C SER A 86 -4.29 -6.74 -1.82
N GLU A 87 -3.54 -5.65 -1.73
CA GLU A 87 -3.36 -4.69 -2.82
C GLU A 87 -2.16 -5.03 -3.72
N ASN A 88 -1.13 -5.73 -3.20
CA ASN A 88 0.10 -6.02 -3.92
C ASN A 88 0.15 -7.46 -4.46
N LEU A 89 -0.75 -7.77 -5.39
CA LEU A 89 -0.95 -9.12 -5.93
C LEU A 89 0.28 -9.73 -6.65
N THR A 90 1.21 -8.90 -7.12
CA THR A 90 2.45 -9.35 -7.73
C THR A 90 3.40 -9.96 -6.68
N ASP A 91 3.40 -9.39 -5.47
CA ASP A 91 4.33 -9.71 -4.39
C ASP A 91 3.77 -10.75 -3.43
N PHE A 92 2.44 -10.74 -3.34
CA PHE A 92 1.62 -11.71 -2.64
C PHE A 92 0.70 -12.42 -3.65
N PRO A 93 1.20 -13.44 -4.36
CA PRO A 93 0.39 -14.24 -5.28
C PRO A 93 -0.71 -15.02 -4.54
N GLU A 94 -1.72 -15.46 -5.30
CA GLU A 94 -2.95 -16.07 -4.79
C GLU A 94 -2.74 -17.35 -3.97
N ASP A 95 -1.65 -18.08 -4.19
CA ASP A 95 -1.30 -19.28 -3.44
C ASP A 95 -0.76 -18.96 -2.03
N MET A 96 -0.11 -17.81 -1.86
CA MET A 96 0.46 -17.39 -0.58
C MET A 96 -0.54 -16.57 0.25
N ARG A 97 -1.34 -15.72 -0.40
CA ARG A 97 -2.26 -14.78 0.26
C ARG A 97 -3.15 -15.42 1.34
N PRO A 98 -3.83 -16.57 1.10
CA PRO A 98 -4.69 -17.16 2.10
C PRO A 98 -3.97 -17.47 3.42
N ALA A 99 -2.74 -17.99 3.32
CA ALA A 99 -1.94 -18.36 4.49
C ALA A 99 -1.40 -17.13 5.24
N LEU A 100 -1.18 -16.01 4.54
CA LEU A 100 -0.77 -14.74 5.15
C LEU A 100 -1.95 -14.03 5.81
N THR A 101 -3.11 -14.01 5.14
CA THR A 101 -4.35 -13.47 5.70
C THR A 101 -4.76 -14.22 6.96
N GLU A 102 -4.63 -15.56 6.99
CA GLU A 102 -4.91 -16.38 8.17
C GLU A 102 -4.02 -16.00 9.37
N ASP A 103 -2.74 -15.70 9.15
CA ASP A 103 -1.84 -15.25 10.22
C ASP A 103 -2.23 -13.85 10.73
N ILE A 104 -2.63 -12.94 9.83
CA ILE A 104 -3.11 -11.61 10.20
C ILE A 104 -4.39 -11.73 11.02
N GLU A 105 -5.34 -12.56 10.61
CA GLU A 105 -6.58 -12.85 11.35
C GLU A 105 -6.26 -13.45 12.73
N SER A 106 -5.36 -14.43 12.79
CA SER A 106 -4.93 -15.04 14.05
C SER A 106 -4.28 -14.03 15.00
N ALA A 107 -3.46 -13.11 14.48
CA ALA A 107 -2.88 -12.04 15.28
C ALA A 107 -3.93 -11.05 15.77
N ARG A 108 -4.97 -10.79 14.96
CA ARG A 108 -6.11 -9.93 15.30
C ARG A 108 -6.97 -10.56 16.41
N ASP A 109 -7.28 -11.85 16.30
CA ASP A 109 -7.99 -12.62 17.32
C ASP A 109 -7.22 -12.65 18.66
N ALA A 110 -5.90 -12.84 18.59
CA ALA A 110 -5.05 -12.81 19.78
C ALA A 110 -5.03 -11.43 20.43
N LEU A 111 -4.96 -10.35 19.64
CA LEU A 111 -5.05 -8.98 20.13
C LEU A 111 -6.41 -8.70 20.79
N GLU A 112 -7.52 -9.16 20.21
CA GLU A 112 -8.85 -9.04 20.80
C GLU A 112 -8.99 -9.82 22.12
N ALA A 113 -8.24 -10.92 22.25
CA ALA A 113 -8.18 -11.74 23.46
C ALA A 113 -7.18 -11.24 24.52
N ASP A 114 -6.48 -10.12 24.27
CA ASP A 114 -5.38 -9.61 25.11
C ASP A 114 -4.21 -10.63 25.24
N ASP A 115 -4.02 -11.47 24.22
CA ASP A 115 -2.96 -12.48 24.13
C ASP A 115 -1.76 -11.96 23.31
N GLU A 116 -0.88 -11.22 23.98
CA GLU A 116 0.37 -10.72 23.39
C GLU A 116 1.31 -11.84 22.92
N ALA A 117 1.23 -13.04 23.51
CA ALA A 117 2.06 -14.16 23.09
C ALA A 117 1.55 -14.75 21.77
N GLY A 118 0.23 -14.98 21.68
CA GLY A 118 -0.43 -15.43 20.46
C GLY A 118 -0.26 -14.46 19.29
N MET A 119 -0.36 -13.15 19.55
CA MET A 119 -0.15 -12.13 18.50
C MET A 119 1.29 -12.20 17.95
N ARG A 120 2.29 -12.29 18.83
CA ARG A 120 3.70 -12.39 18.41
C ARG A 120 4.00 -13.69 17.68
N GLU A 121 3.39 -14.79 18.10
CA GLU A 121 3.51 -16.08 17.42
C GLU A 121 2.95 -15.99 15.99
N ALA A 122 1.73 -15.48 15.81
CA ALA A 122 1.13 -15.29 14.50
C ALA A 122 1.97 -14.36 13.60
N ALA A 123 2.46 -13.23 14.14
CA ALA A 123 3.36 -12.33 13.42
C ALA A 123 4.69 -12.99 13.02
N THR A 124 5.21 -13.92 13.84
CA THR A 124 6.41 -14.69 13.52
C THR A 124 6.14 -15.72 12.42
N GLN A 125 4.98 -16.38 12.44
CA GLN A 125 4.57 -17.30 11.39
C GLN A 125 4.43 -16.58 10.04
N PHE A 126 3.86 -15.38 10.05
CA PHE A 126 3.76 -14.53 8.86
C PHE A 126 5.15 -14.23 8.25
N GLN A 127 6.11 -13.81 9.07
CA GLN A 127 7.50 -13.55 8.63
C GLN A 127 8.19 -14.78 8.05
N ASN A 128 7.98 -15.95 8.68
CA ASN A 128 8.56 -17.20 8.21
C ASN A 128 8.01 -17.55 6.82
N LYS A 129 6.70 -17.42 6.60
CA LYS A 129 6.07 -17.66 5.30
C LYS A 129 6.57 -16.70 4.22
N LEU A 130 6.72 -15.41 4.55
CA LEU A 130 7.32 -14.43 3.63
C LEU A 130 8.75 -14.80 3.25
N SER A 131 9.54 -15.27 4.21
CA SER A 131 10.94 -15.66 4.00
C SER A 131 11.05 -16.94 3.17
N ASP A 132 10.21 -17.95 3.44
CA ASP A 132 10.15 -19.18 2.67
C ASP A 132 9.72 -18.90 1.21
N ALA A 133 8.77 -18.01 0.99
CA ALA A 133 8.35 -17.60 -0.35
C ALA A 133 9.43 -16.80 -1.12
N ALA A 134 10.35 -16.12 -0.43
CA ALA A 134 11.50 -15.49 -1.06
C ALA A 134 12.53 -16.53 -1.53
N THR A 135 12.82 -17.54 -0.70
CA THR A 135 13.81 -18.58 -1.00
C THR A 135 13.31 -19.62 -2.01
N GLY A 136 12.00 -19.89 -2.05
CA GLY A 136 11.37 -20.77 -3.04
C GLY A 136 11.41 -20.24 -4.48
N SER A 137 11.46 -18.90 -4.65
CA SER A 137 11.58 -18.25 -5.96
C SER A 137 12.99 -18.32 -6.57
N GLU A 138 14.04 -18.62 -5.78
CA GLU A 138 15.42 -18.71 -6.27
C GLU A 138 15.80 -20.10 -6.83
N ALA A 139 14.91 -21.09 -6.72
CA ALA A 139 15.17 -22.49 -7.08
C ALA A 139 14.60 -22.93 -8.45
N GLN A 140 14.12 -22.01 -9.31
CA GLN A 140 13.56 -22.35 -10.63
C GLN A 140 14.34 -21.73 -11.81
#